data_AF-C4Z871-F1
#
_entry.id   AF-C4Z871-F1
#
_cell.length_a   1.000
_cell.length_b   1.000
_cell.length_c   1.000
_cell.angle_alpha   90.00
_cell.angle_beta   90.00
_cell.angle_gamma   90.00
#
_symmetry.space_group_name_H-M   'P 1'
#
loop_
_entity.id
_entity.type
_entity.pdbx_description
1 polymer ?
#
loop_
_entity_poly.entity_id
_entity_poly.type
_entity_poly.pdbx_seq_one_letter_code
_entity_poly.pdbx_strand_id
1 'polypeptide(L)'
;MNKIDLIRSQVGRDWSKEIVPEATIDDLDSEAIAYARKMFIRREENRTGASDIIERLSDIEVLNKAGLTFKGQITRTALMLLGKKESSFYFDGFVPRITWTLYNADKSVKAYEHFDMPLLLAVDKVYGKIRNEKYRYIADQTTLFPEEVDQYNPNLVKEIINNCIAHSDYRLRGKINLEEYEDHLVFINEGAFIPETVEQALEPGYKPPYYRNAFLCNAMVNMYMIDTNSMGIPMIYEIQKGKCFPLPTFDLDTPNRVVVTVYGKVLDPNYTRLLHANDDLDLRTVFLLDQVQKKKTISKEDFSQLKSRNLVEGRYPNIFVSYKVAKVVGDKANYVRQKGLDEEVCMHFILSTLKLGPAKKSDLLAVLKDVLPDVLTDQQKSRKLSNLLQKMKKNGIIDVRGIAINSEWYLLTKD
;
A
#
# COMPACT_ATOMS: atom_id res chain seq x y z
N MET A 1 -17.24 -11.38 -8.22
CA MET A 1 -17.52 -11.22 -9.67
C MET A 1 -18.58 -10.17 -10.00
N ASN A 2 -18.17 -9.02 -10.58
CA ASN A 2 -19.12 -8.08 -11.19
C ASN A 2 -19.63 -8.65 -12.52
N LYS A 3 -20.73 -9.42 -12.46
CA LYS A 3 -21.32 -10.13 -13.61
C LYS A 3 -21.69 -9.20 -14.77
N ILE A 4 -21.96 -7.93 -14.49
CA ILE A 4 -22.41 -6.96 -15.50
C ILE A 4 -21.26 -6.62 -16.47
N ASP A 5 -20.06 -6.36 -15.95
CA ASP A 5 -18.92 -6.02 -16.81
C ASP A 5 -18.48 -7.20 -17.69
N LEU A 6 -18.53 -8.42 -17.16
CA LEU A 6 -18.27 -9.63 -17.93
C LEU A 6 -19.28 -9.80 -19.08
N ILE A 7 -20.58 -9.65 -18.80
CA ILE A 7 -21.64 -9.72 -19.83
C ILE A 7 -21.41 -8.64 -20.89
N ARG A 8 -21.08 -7.40 -20.49
CA ARG A 8 -20.84 -6.30 -21.44
C ARG A 8 -19.63 -6.57 -22.34
N SER A 9 -18.56 -7.11 -21.78
CA SER A 9 -17.39 -7.53 -22.56
C SER A 9 -17.77 -8.64 -23.55
N GLN A 10 -18.60 -9.60 -23.16
CA GLN A 10 -19.06 -10.68 -24.04
C GLN A 10 -20.00 -10.18 -25.17
N VAL A 11 -20.78 -9.14 -24.90
CA VAL A 11 -21.70 -8.51 -25.86
C VAL A 11 -20.99 -7.45 -26.73
N GLY A 12 -19.70 -7.17 -26.48
CA GLY A 12 -18.90 -6.23 -27.26
C GLY A 12 -19.25 -4.75 -27.06
N ARG A 13 -19.92 -4.40 -25.95
CA ARG A 13 -20.22 -3.00 -25.60
C ARG A 13 -19.05 -2.38 -24.83
N ASP A 14 -18.11 -1.80 -25.57
CA ASP A 14 -17.01 -1.02 -25.03
C ASP A 14 -17.33 0.48 -25.10
N TRP A 15 -17.58 1.09 -23.94
CA TRP A 15 -17.89 2.52 -23.81
C TRP A 15 -16.78 3.40 -24.38
N SER A 16 -15.52 2.99 -24.24
CA SER A 16 -14.35 3.76 -24.68
C SER A 16 -14.17 3.77 -26.20
N LYS A 17 -14.75 2.78 -26.90
CA LYS A 17 -14.69 2.64 -28.36
C LYS A 17 -15.69 3.52 -29.10
N GLU A 18 -16.70 4.05 -28.42
CA GLU A 18 -17.78 4.81 -29.07
C GLU A 18 -17.25 6.04 -29.80
N ILE A 19 -17.73 6.23 -31.04
CA ILE A 19 -17.45 7.40 -31.88
C ILE A 19 -18.27 8.58 -31.34
N VAL A 20 -17.66 9.76 -31.31
CA VAL A 20 -18.33 11.03 -31.02
C VAL A 20 -18.49 11.77 -32.35
N PRO A 21 -19.66 11.69 -33.01
CA PRO A 21 -19.84 12.16 -34.39
C PRO A 21 -19.55 13.65 -34.59
N GLU A 22 -19.80 14.45 -33.56
CA GLU A 22 -19.63 15.89 -33.57
C GLU A 22 -18.17 16.32 -33.36
N ALA A 23 -17.32 15.43 -32.82
CA ALA A 23 -15.94 15.75 -32.50
C ALA A 23 -15.01 15.60 -33.72
N THR A 24 -14.10 16.56 -33.88
CA THR A 24 -13.11 16.57 -34.97
C THR A 24 -11.68 16.57 -34.41
N ILE A 25 -10.68 16.49 -35.29
CA ILE A 25 -9.27 16.60 -34.89
C ILE A 25 -8.96 17.95 -34.21
N ASP A 26 -9.74 19.00 -34.49
CA ASP A 26 -9.57 20.32 -33.88
C ASP A 26 -9.97 20.35 -32.40
N ASP A 27 -10.71 19.34 -31.94
CA ASP A 27 -11.04 19.14 -30.53
C ASP A 27 -9.91 18.46 -29.74
N LEU A 28 -8.85 18.02 -30.43
CA LEU A 28 -7.67 17.40 -29.84
C LEU A 28 -6.55 18.43 -29.62
N ASP A 29 -5.81 18.25 -28.53
CA ASP A 29 -4.67 19.05 -28.16
C ASP A 29 -3.44 18.64 -29.01
N SER A 30 -2.82 19.64 -29.65
CA SER A 30 -1.68 19.41 -30.55
C SER A 30 -0.43 18.91 -29.82
N GLU A 31 -0.20 19.33 -28.57
CA GLU A 31 0.91 18.84 -27.75
C GLU A 31 0.68 17.36 -27.42
N ALA A 32 -0.55 17.00 -27.06
CA ALA A 32 -0.90 15.61 -26.79
C ALA A 32 -0.78 14.73 -28.03
N ILE A 33 -1.18 15.21 -29.22
CA ILE A 33 -0.99 14.49 -30.50
C ILE A 33 0.50 14.27 -30.78
N ALA A 34 1.33 15.30 -30.64
CA ALA A 34 2.76 15.19 -30.86
C ALA A 34 3.40 14.18 -29.90
N TYR A 35 3.02 14.23 -28.62
CA TYR A 35 3.49 13.29 -27.62
C TYR A 35 3.02 11.85 -27.90
N ALA A 36 1.75 11.66 -28.24
CA ALA A 36 1.19 10.37 -28.62
C ALA A 36 1.93 9.73 -29.80
N ARG A 37 2.21 10.53 -30.85
CA ARG A 37 3.02 10.07 -31.98
C ARG A 37 4.40 9.63 -31.55
N LYS A 38 5.11 10.46 -30.76
CA LYS A 38 6.46 10.12 -30.28
C LYS A 38 6.48 8.79 -29.54
N MET A 39 5.51 8.56 -28.66
CA MET A 39 5.42 7.33 -27.88
C MET A 39 5.01 6.12 -28.73
N PHE A 40 4.12 6.32 -29.70
CA PHE A 40 3.75 5.28 -30.65
C PHE A 40 4.94 4.83 -31.52
N ILE A 41 5.69 5.78 -32.08
CA ILE A 41 6.90 5.48 -32.87
C ILE A 41 7.91 4.69 -32.03
N ARG A 42 8.21 5.18 -30.81
CA ARG A 42 9.14 4.50 -29.89
C ARG A 42 8.74 3.06 -29.61
N ARG A 43 7.43 2.78 -29.52
CA ARG A 43 6.93 1.41 -29.32
C ARG A 43 7.13 0.54 -30.55
N GLU A 44 6.85 1.08 -31.73
CA GLU A 44 7.00 0.34 -32.99
C GLU A 44 8.47 0.10 -33.34
N GLU A 45 9.38 1.03 -33.00
CA GLU A 45 10.84 0.83 -33.03
C GLU A 45 11.25 -0.39 -32.22
N ASN A 46 10.82 -0.46 -30.96
CA ASN A 46 11.14 -1.58 -30.07
C ASN A 46 10.56 -2.93 -30.57
N ARG A 47 9.50 -2.91 -31.38
CA ARG A 47 8.83 -4.12 -31.90
C ARG A 47 9.36 -4.59 -33.24
N THR A 48 9.63 -3.67 -34.15
CA THR A 48 9.83 -3.98 -35.58
C THR A 48 11.08 -3.34 -36.18
N GLY A 49 11.71 -2.38 -35.50
CA GLY A 49 12.86 -1.64 -36.02
C GLY A 49 12.56 -0.73 -37.21
N ALA A 50 11.29 -0.43 -37.51
CA ALA A 50 10.85 0.29 -38.71
C ALA A 50 10.23 1.67 -38.40
N SER A 51 10.96 2.56 -37.71
CA SER A 51 10.48 3.93 -37.41
C SER A 51 10.31 4.80 -38.66
N ASP A 52 11.22 4.68 -39.63
CA ASP A 52 11.30 5.57 -40.80
C ASP A 52 10.00 5.65 -41.63
N ILE A 53 9.22 4.57 -41.66
CA ILE A 53 7.94 4.51 -42.39
C ILE A 53 6.84 5.20 -41.59
N ILE A 54 6.87 5.10 -40.26
CA ILE A 54 5.85 5.64 -39.36
C ILE A 54 6.02 7.16 -39.20
N GLU A 55 7.26 7.66 -39.25
CA GLU A 55 7.55 9.09 -39.21
C GLU A 55 6.92 9.88 -40.36
N ARG A 56 6.70 9.23 -41.51
CA ARG A 56 6.10 9.85 -42.71
C ARG A 56 4.57 9.89 -42.68
N LEU A 57 3.94 9.25 -41.69
CA LEU A 57 2.49 9.19 -41.59
C LEU A 57 1.91 10.50 -41.06
N SER A 58 0.76 10.89 -41.61
CA SER A 58 -0.05 11.99 -41.10
C SER A 58 -0.58 11.70 -39.69
N ASP A 59 -0.99 12.75 -38.96
CA ASP A 59 -1.51 12.63 -37.60
C ASP A 59 -2.64 11.63 -37.54
N ILE A 60 -3.60 11.76 -38.46
CA ILE A 60 -4.77 10.89 -38.47
C ILE A 60 -4.41 9.43 -38.75
N GLU A 61 -3.41 9.14 -39.57
CA GLU A 61 -2.94 7.78 -39.82
C GLU A 61 -2.28 7.16 -38.60
N VAL A 62 -1.46 7.94 -37.88
CA VAL A 62 -0.86 7.52 -36.61
C VAL A 62 -1.94 7.28 -35.56
N LEU A 63 -2.90 8.19 -35.41
CA LEU A 63 -4.00 8.05 -34.46
C LEU A 63 -4.87 6.81 -34.76
N ASN A 64 -5.14 6.53 -36.03
CA ASN A 64 -5.87 5.32 -36.44
C ASN A 64 -5.07 4.05 -36.07
N LYS A 65 -3.76 4.02 -36.37
CA LYS A 65 -2.89 2.86 -36.06
C LYS A 65 -2.68 2.67 -34.57
N ALA A 66 -2.64 3.75 -33.80
CA ALA A 66 -2.54 3.72 -32.34
C ALA A 66 -3.83 3.20 -31.68
N GLY A 67 -4.93 3.07 -32.42
CA GLY A 67 -6.24 2.67 -31.89
C GLY A 67 -6.92 3.79 -31.12
N LEU A 68 -6.74 5.04 -31.56
CA LEU A 68 -7.41 6.22 -31.00
C LEU A 68 -8.61 6.64 -31.84
N THR A 69 -8.52 6.50 -33.17
CA THR A 69 -9.57 6.92 -34.11
C THR A 69 -10.01 5.77 -35.03
N PHE A 70 -11.18 5.90 -35.64
CA PHE A 70 -11.68 4.97 -36.67
C PHE A 70 -11.84 5.67 -38.01
N LYS A 71 -10.89 5.44 -38.92
CA LYS A 71 -10.84 6.14 -40.22
C LYS A 71 -10.94 7.65 -40.05
N GLY A 72 -10.26 8.17 -39.02
CA GLY A 72 -10.25 9.57 -38.64
C GLY A 72 -11.44 10.07 -37.82
N GLN A 73 -12.46 9.23 -37.58
CA GLN A 73 -13.52 9.57 -36.64
C GLN A 73 -13.00 9.52 -35.20
N ILE A 74 -13.32 10.56 -34.43
CA ILE A 74 -12.89 10.71 -33.05
C ILE A 74 -13.70 9.78 -32.14
N THR A 75 -12.99 9.07 -31.26
CA THR A 75 -13.60 8.21 -30.24
C THR A 75 -13.54 8.87 -28.87
N ARG A 76 -14.29 8.34 -27.91
CA ARG A 76 -14.14 8.74 -26.49
C ARG A 76 -12.72 8.53 -25.97
N THR A 77 -12.05 7.45 -26.36
CA THR A 77 -10.63 7.24 -26.04
C THR A 77 -9.74 8.36 -26.57
N ALA A 78 -9.93 8.79 -27.83
CA ALA A 78 -9.16 9.91 -28.39
C ALA A 78 -9.40 11.21 -27.62
N LEU A 79 -10.66 11.54 -27.32
CA LEU A 79 -11.00 12.72 -26.52
C LEU A 79 -10.41 12.66 -25.11
N MET A 80 -10.47 11.51 -24.44
CA MET A 80 -9.94 11.39 -23.08
C MET A 80 -8.43 11.58 -23.03
N LEU A 81 -7.71 10.91 -23.93
CA LEU A 81 -6.26 10.89 -23.89
C LEU A 81 -5.65 12.13 -24.53
N LEU A 82 -6.26 12.65 -25.60
CA LEU A 82 -5.70 13.73 -26.41
C LEU A 82 -6.59 14.97 -26.50
N GLY A 83 -7.82 14.93 -26.01
CA GLY A 83 -8.76 16.05 -26.13
C GLY A 83 -8.30 17.29 -25.37
N LYS A 84 -8.64 18.46 -25.91
CA LYS A 84 -8.52 19.72 -25.19
C LYS A 84 -9.42 19.70 -23.97
N LYS A 85 -9.09 20.51 -22.96
CA LYS A 85 -9.91 20.66 -21.76
C LYS A 85 -11.33 21.12 -22.10
N GLU A 86 -11.45 22.03 -23.06
CA GLU A 86 -12.71 22.61 -23.51
C GLU A 86 -13.62 21.54 -24.13
N SER A 87 -13.06 20.54 -24.80
CA SER A 87 -13.78 19.41 -25.41
C SER A 87 -14.43 18.46 -24.39
N SER A 88 -14.34 18.76 -23.09
CA SER A 88 -15.02 18.00 -22.03
C SER A 88 -16.54 18.01 -22.12
N PHE A 89 -17.14 18.96 -22.84
CA PHE A 89 -18.59 19.02 -23.03
C PHE A 89 -19.17 17.78 -23.74
N TYR A 90 -18.35 17.02 -24.48
CA TYR A 90 -18.77 15.77 -25.14
C TYR A 90 -19.06 14.61 -24.18
N PHE A 91 -18.76 14.74 -22.87
CA PHE A 91 -18.92 13.67 -21.87
C PHE A 91 -20.21 13.74 -21.02
N ASP A 92 -21.25 14.43 -21.49
CA ASP A 92 -22.63 14.42 -20.94
C ASP A 92 -22.72 14.31 -19.40
N GLY A 93 -22.21 15.31 -18.69
CA GLY A 93 -22.37 15.44 -17.24
C GLY A 93 -21.29 14.77 -16.40
N PHE A 94 -20.14 14.40 -16.98
CA PHE A 94 -18.91 14.19 -16.22
C PHE A 94 -17.68 14.69 -16.98
N VAL A 95 -16.59 14.99 -16.27
CA VAL A 95 -15.32 15.40 -16.87
C VAL A 95 -14.27 14.37 -16.50
N PRO A 96 -13.67 13.65 -17.47
CA PRO A 96 -12.51 12.80 -17.21
C PRO A 96 -11.39 13.64 -16.59
N ARG A 97 -11.03 13.32 -15.34
CA ARG A 97 -10.15 14.15 -14.50
C ARG A 97 -9.46 13.32 -13.45
N ILE A 98 -8.22 13.71 -13.14
CA ILE A 98 -7.50 13.32 -11.94
C ILE A 98 -7.52 14.51 -10.96
N THR A 99 -7.92 14.27 -9.72
CA THR A 99 -7.86 15.30 -8.66
C THR A 99 -6.78 14.93 -7.66
N TRP A 100 -5.74 15.75 -7.57
CA TRP A 100 -4.73 15.64 -6.52
C TRP A 100 -5.18 16.49 -5.33
N THR A 101 -5.16 15.92 -4.13
CA THR A 101 -5.51 16.62 -2.89
C THR A 101 -4.40 16.39 -1.87
N LEU A 102 -3.85 17.47 -1.35
CA LEU A 102 -2.82 17.49 -0.34
C LEU A 102 -3.43 17.69 1.04
N TYR A 103 -3.11 16.81 1.98
CA TYR A 103 -3.60 16.87 3.35
C TYR A 103 -2.52 17.34 4.34
N ASN A 104 -2.96 18.07 5.36
CA ASN A 104 -2.18 18.37 6.55
C ASN A 104 -2.18 17.18 7.52
N ALA A 105 -1.32 17.24 8.55
CA ALA A 105 -1.24 16.21 9.59
C ALA A 105 -2.55 16.04 10.39
N ASP A 106 -3.36 17.10 10.50
CA ASP A 106 -4.70 17.07 11.11
C ASP A 106 -5.81 16.57 10.15
N LYS A 107 -5.43 16.12 8.95
CA LYS A 107 -6.31 15.68 7.86
C LYS A 107 -7.18 16.78 7.25
N SER A 108 -6.89 18.06 7.52
CA SER A 108 -7.49 19.16 6.76
C SER A 108 -6.88 19.26 5.35
N VAL A 109 -7.68 19.69 4.37
CA VAL A 109 -7.20 19.92 2.99
C VAL A 109 -6.29 21.14 2.98
N LYS A 110 -5.02 20.94 2.60
CA LYS A 110 -4.01 21.99 2.43
C LYS A 110 -4.07 22.61 1.04
N ALA A 111 -4.17 21.78 0.01
CA ALA A 111 -4.23 22.20 -1.38
C ALA A 111 -4.95 21.14 -2.20
N TYR A 112 -5.50 21.52 -3.34
CA TYR A 112 -5.99 20.58 -4.33
C TYR A 112 -5.78 21.15 -5.72
N GLU A 113 -5.65 20.26 -6.70
CA GLU A 113 -5.54 20.64 -8.10
C GLU A 113 -6.23 19.61 -8.97
N HIS A 114 -6.82 20.10 -10.06
CA HIS A 114 -7.54 19.29 -11.02
C HIS A 114 -6.77 19.20 -12.32
N PHE A 115 -6.52 17.97 -12.74
CA PHE A 115 -5.85 17.63 -14.00
C PHE A 115 -6.89 17.06 -14.96
N ASP A 116 -7.36 17.93 -15.84
CA ASP A 116 -8.33 17.62 -16.89
C ASP A 116 -7.64 16.96 -18.10
N MET A 117 -8.43 16.63 -19.13
CA MET A 117 -7.92 16.21 -20.43
C MET A 117 -6.96 17.26 -21.01
N PRO A 118 -5.90 16.85 -21.72
CA PRO A 118 -5.58 15.48 -22.17
C PRO A 118 -4.96 14.61 -21.06
N LEU A 119 -5.57 13.45 -20.76
CA LEU A 119 -5.11 12.57 -19.68
C LEU A 119 -3.73 11.96 -19.96
N LEU A 120 -3.34 11.85 -21.23
CA LEU A 120 -1.99 11.41 -21.62
C LEU A 120 -0.89 12.29 -21.01
N LEU A 121 -1.11 13.61 -20.98
CA LEU A 121 -0.17 14.56 -20.39
C LEU A 121 -0.41 14.78 -18.89
N ALA A 122 -1.62 14.52 -18.41
CA ALA A 122 -2.00 14.71 -17.02
C ALA A 122 -1.19 13.82 -16.06
N VAL A 123 -0.81 12.61 -16.46
CA VAL A 123 -0.08 11.65 -15.60
C VAL A 123 1.22 12.25 -15.06
N ASP A 124 2.05 12.82 -15.95
CA ASP A 124 3.32 13.43 -15.56
C ASP A 124 3.11 14.71 -14.75
N LYS A 125 2.08 15.50 -15.09
CA LYS A 125 1.72 16.74 -14.37
C LYS A 125 1.26 16.45 -12.94
N VAL A 126 0.43 15.42 -12.74
CA VAL A 126 -0.02 14.96 -11.41
C VAL A 126 1.16 14.45 -10.61
N TYR A 127 2.02 13.61 -11.20
CA TYR A 127 3.22 13.11 -10.51
C TYR A 127 4.13 14.25 -10.05
N GLY A 128 4.30 15.29 -10.87
CA GLY A 128 5.09 16.47 -10.55
C GLY A 128 4.55 17.31 -9.38
N LYS A 129 3.32 17.11 -8.91
CA LYS A 129 2.80 17.75 -7.69
C LYS A 129 3.13 17.02 -6.41
N ILE A 130 3.41 15.72 -6.49
CA ILE A 130 3.60 14.88 -5.31
C ILE A 130 4.89 15.29 -4.62
N ARG A 131 4.84 15.54 -3.30
CA ARG A 131 6.05 15.74 -2.50
C ARG A 131 6.80 14.42 -2.40
N ASN A 132 7.79 14.24 -3.27
CA ASN A 132 8.62 13.06 -3.31
C ASN A 132 10.00 13.39 -2.73
N GLU A 133 10.07 13.48 -1.41
CA GLU A 133 11.30 13.83 -0.70
C GLU A 133 12.22 12.62 -0.55
N LYS A 134 13.47 12.88 -0.16
CA LYS A 134 14.39 11.83 0.29
C LYS A 134 14.00 11.37 1.69
N TYR A 135 13.77 10.08 1.84
CA TYR A 135 13.54 9.40 3.11
C TYR A 135 14.81 8.70 3.58
N ARG A 136 15.15 8.88 4.85
CA ARG A 136 16.32 8.29 5.49
C ARG A 136 15.92 7.27 6.53
N TYR A 137 16.49 6.07 6.46
CA TYR A 137 16.27 5.02 7.46
C TYR A 137 17.51 4.16 7.66
N ILE A 138 17.58 3.46 8.79
CA ILE A 138 18.69 2.56 9.13
C ILE A 138 18.20 1.12 8.96
N ALA A 139 18.61 0.50 7.85
CA ALA A 139 18.25 -0.88 7.49
C ALA A 139 19.08 -1.92 8.27
N ASP A 140 20.32 -1.59 8.64
CA ASP A 140 21.24 -2.48 9.36
C ASP A 140 21.69 -1.85 10.69
N GLN A 141 21.64 -2.61 11.78
CA GLN A 141 22.08 -2.19 13.10
C GLN A 141 23.60 -2.11 13.26
N THR A 142 24.37 -2.73 12.34
CA THR A 142 25.84 -2.69 12.40
C THR A 142 26.42 -1.39 11.84
N THR A 143 25.62 -0.60 11.12
CA THR A 143 25.99 0.69 10.55
C THR A 143 25.24 1.83 11.25
N LEU A 144 25.94 2.96 11.44
CA LEU A 144 25.34 4.22 11.89
C LEU A 144 24.90 5.09 10.71
N PHE A 145 25.20 4.67 9.49
CA PHE A 145 24.89 5.43 8.28
C PHE A 145 23.50 5.08 7.77
N PRO A 146 22.58 6.06 7.66
CA PRO A 146 21.25 5.82 7.10
C PRO A 146 21.34 5.64 5.59
N GLU A 147 20.50 4.76 5.07
CA GLU A 147 20.18 4.70 3.64
C GLU A 147 19.28 5.87 3.27
N GLU A 148 19.52 6.45 2.09
CA GLU A 148 18.72 7.54 1.54
C GLU A 148 18.03 7.07 0.26
N VAL A 149 16.70 7.07 0.28
CA VAL A 149 15.86 6.63 -0.85
C VAL A 149 14.77 7.65 -1.11
N ASP A 150 14.28 7.77 -2.35
CA ASP A 150 13.08 8.56 -2.63
C ASP A 150 11.87 7.93 -1.95
N GLN A 151 10.91 8.72 -1.44
CA GLN A 151 9.69 8.19 -0.82
C GLN A 151 8.89 7.33 -1.81
N TYR A 152 8.75 7.77 -3.05
CA TYR A 152 7.95 7.12 -4.08
C TYR A 152 8.77 6.91 -5.36
N ASN A 153 8.71 5.70 -5.90
CA ASN A 153 9.28 5.43 -7.21
C ASN A 153 8.38 6.03 -8.31
N PRO A 154 8.92 6.76 -9.30
CA PRO A 154 8.13 7.35 -10.38
C PRO A 154 7.30 6.32 -11.16
N ASN A 155 7.89 5.16 -11.50
CA ASN A 155 7.21 4.13 -12.28
C ASN A 155 6.05 3.54 -11.48
N LEU A 156 6.22 3.35 -10.16
CA LEU A 156 5.14 2.86 -9.29
C LEU A 156 3.94 3.81 -9.29
N VAL A 157 4.16 5.11 -9.11
CA VAL A 157 3.07 6.08 -9.05
C VAL A 157 2.37 6.19 -10.40
N LYS A 158 3.15 6.32 -11.48
CA LYS A 158 2.60 6.41 -12.84
C LYS A 158 1.83 5.16 -13.23
N GLU A 159 2.29 3.98 -12.85
CA GLU A 159 1.58 2.72 -13.07
C GLU A 159 0.20 2.73 -12.39
N ILE A 160 0.12 3.17 -11.13
CA ILE A 160 -1.18 3.21 -10.42
C ILE A 160 -2.12 4.24 -11.06
N ILE A 161 -1.61 5.41 -11.45
CA ILE A 161 -2.41 6.43 -12.16
C ILE A 161 -2.91 5.88 -13.51
N ASN A 162 -2.03 5.25 -14.29
CA ASN A 162 -2.38 4.65 -15.58
C ASN A 162 -3.40 3.52 -15.40
N ASN A 163 -3.26 2.69 -14.37
CA ASN A 163 -4.26 1.68 -14.03
C ASN A 163 -5.60 2.31 -13.64
N CYS A 164 -5.60 3.46 -12.96
CA CYS A 164 -6.82 4.19 -12.70
C CYS A 164 -7.50 4.64 -14.01
N ILE A 165 -6.75 5.21 -14.95
CA ILE A 165 -7.27 5.63 -16.27
C ILE A 165 -7.79 4.42 -17.06
N ALA A 166 -7.01 3.35 -17.16
CA ALA A 166 -7.36 2.17 -17.95
C ALA A 166 -8.62 1.47 -17.42
N HIS A 167 -8.74 1.38 -16.08
CA HIS A 167 -9.76 0.54 -15.45
C HIS A 167 -10.93 1.31 -14.80
N SER A 168 -10.97 2.64 -14.87
CA SER A 168 -12.13 3.38 -14.32
C SER A 168 -13.43 2.98 -15.01
N ASP A 169 -14.52 2.92 -14.24
CA ASP A 169 -15.86 2.84 -14.79
C ASP A 169 -16.41 4.24 -15.07
N TYR A 170 -16.08 4.75 -16.26
CA TYR A 170 -16.50 6.07 -16.73
C TYR A 170 -18.02 6.27 -16.79
N ARG A 171 -18.81 5.20 -16.79
CA ARG A 171 -20.29 5.28 -16.76
C ARG A 171 -20.81 5.67 -15.38
N LEU A 172 -20.04 5.43 -14.32
CA LEU A 172 -20.35 5.87 -12.96
C LEU A 172 -20.09 7.37 -12.76
N ARG A 173 -19.49 8.06 -13.76
CA ARG A 173 -19.14 9.48 -13.69
C ARG A 173 -18.21 9.81 -12.50
N GLY A 174 -17.47 8.79 -12.07
CA GLY A 174 -16.48 8.87 -11.03
C GLY A 174 -15.28 9.72 -11.40
N LYS A 175 -14.56 10.20 -10.39
CA LYS A 175 -13.28 10.89 -10.56
C LYS A 175 -12.17 9.97 -10.08
N ILE A 176 -11.01 10.09 -10.72
CA ILE A 176 -9.77 9.52 -10.19
C ILE A 176 -9.27 10.51 -9.13
N ASN A 177 -9.09 10.06 -7.89
CA ASN A 177 -8.55 10.90 -6.83
C ASN A 177 -7.18 10.36 -6.39
N LEU A 178 -6.23 11.27 -6.23
CA LEU A 178 -4.94 11.03 -5.61
C LEU A 178 -4.89 11.89 -4.35
N GLU A 179 -4.96 11.25 -3.20
CA GLU A 179 -4.83 11.90 -1.91
C GLU A 179 -3.41 11.72 -1.41
N GLU A 180 -2.74 12.84 -1.13
CA GLU A 180 -1.39 12.86 -0.60
C GLU A 180 -1.44 13.23 0.88
N TYR A 181 -0.99 12.28 1.71
CA TYR A 181 -0.74 12.48 3.13
C TYR A 181 0.77 12.62 3.37
N GLU A 182 1.16 12.92 4.60
CA GLU A 182 2.58 13.09 4.96
C GLU A 182 3.43 11.85 4.67
N ASP A 183 2.85 10.66 4.81
CA ASP A 183 3.58 9.40 4.78
C ASP A 183 3.07 8.36 3.77
N HIS A 184 1.97 8.65 3.08
CA HIS A 184 1.40 7.76 2.09
C HIS A 184 0.60 8.51 1.03
N LEU A 185 0.41 7.84 -0.11
CA LEU A 185 -0.52 8.23 -1.16
C LEU A 185 -1.70 7.28 -1.15
N VAL A 186 -2.90 7.81 -1.37
CA VAL A 186 -4.13 7.03 -1.57
C VAL A 186 -4.71 7.33 -2.95
N PHE A 187 -4.88 6.29 -3.76
CA PHE A 187 -5.48 6.37 -5.08
C PHE A 187 -6.88 5.79 -5.01
N ILE A 188 -7.89 6.57 -5.38
CA ILE A 188 -9.30 6.19 -5.33
C ILE A 188 -9.84 6.20 -6.75
N ASN A 189 -10.35 5.06 -7.20
CA ASN A 189 -10.94 4.90 -8.52
C ASN A 189 -12.30 4.20 -8.44
N GLU A 190 -13.26 4.65 -9.26
CA GLU A 190 -14.56 4.01 -9.37
C GLU A 190 -14.50 2.84 -10.37
N GLY A 191 -15.20 1.76 -10.03
CA GLY A 191 -15.21 0.49 -10.75
C GLY A 191 -14.81 -0.68 -9.87
N ALA A 192 -15.24 -1.89 -10.24
CA ALA A 192 -14.86 -3.10 -9.52
C ALA A 192 -13.42 -3.54 -9.85
N PHE A 193 -12.73 -4.11 -8.87
CA PHE A 193 -11.43 -4.75 -9.06
C PHE A 193 -11.59 -6.08 -9.82
N ILE A 194 -11.14 -6.12 -11.07
CA ILE A 194 -11.34 -7.25 -11.99
C ILE A 194 -10.73 -8.56 -11.45
N PRO A 195 -9.52 -8.56 -10.87
CA PRO A 195 -8.95 -9.76 -10.27
C PRO A 195 -9.64 -10.26 -9.01
N GLU A 196 -10.64 -9.53 -8.47
CA GLU A 196 -11.37 -9.83 -7.23
C GLU A 196 -10.54 -9.76 -5.94
N THR A 197 -9.32 -10.31 -5.94
CA THR A 197 -8.38 -10.35 -4.82
C THR A 197 -6.97 -9.96 -5.28
N VAL A 198 -6.18 -9.41 -4.37
CA VAL A 198 -4.78 -9.04 -4.65
C VAL A 198 -3.95 -10.28 -4.92
N GLU A 199 -4.20 -11.36 -4.19
CA GLU A 199 -3.51 -12.64 -4.32
C GLU A 199 -3.63 -13.19 -5.74
N GLN A 200 -4.83 -13.18 -6.33
CA GLN A 200 -5.03 -13.57 -7.73
C GLN A 200 -4.27 -12.66 -8.69
N ALA A 201 -4.24 -11.35 -8.44
CA ALA A 201 -3.49 -10.40 -9.27
C ALA A 201 -1.97 -10.59 -9.21
N LEU A 202 -1.46 -11.25 -8.15
CA LEU A 202 -0.04 -11.55 -7.96
C LEU A 202 0.34 -12.96 -8.45
N GLU A 203 -0.62 -13.79 -8.89
CA GLU A 203 -0.32 -15.12 -9.41
C GLU A 203 0.54 -15.03 -10.69
N PRO A 204 1.63 -15.83 -10.80
CA PRO A 204 2.44 -15.85 -12.00
C PRO A 204 1.63 -16.19 -13.25
N GLY A 205 1.66 -15.29 -14.23
CA GLY A 205 0.94 -15.49 -15.49
C GLY A 205 -0.56 -15.21 -15.41
N TYR A 206 -1.05 -14.57 -14.34
CA TYR A 206 -2.42 -14.07 -14.26
C TYR A 206 -2.76 -13.22 -15.50
N LYS A 207 -3.91 -13.52 -16.09
CA LYS A 207 -4.47 -12.78 -17.22
C LYS A 207 -5.90 -12.41 -16.89
N PRO A 208 -6.28 -11.12 -16.93
CA PRO A 208 -7.64 -10.74 -16.65
C PRO A 208 -8.58 -11.36 -17.69
N PRO A 209 -9.76 -11.85 -17.28
CA PRO A 209 -10.71 -12.49 -18.19
C PRO A 209 -11.30 -11.49 -19.22
N TYR A 210 -11.26 -10.19 -18.93
CA TYR A 210 -11.68 -9.11 -19.81
C TYR A 210 -11.08 -7.77 -19.38
N TYR A 211 -11.18 -6.77 -20.27
CA TYR A 211 -10.85 -5.37 -19.98
C TYR A 211 -12.12 -4.52 -20.02
N ARG A 212 -12.34 -3.69 -18.99
CA ARG A 212 -13.52 -2.80 -18.90
C ARG A 212 -13.57 -1.80 -20.06
N ASN A 213 -12.41 -1.23 -20.42
CA ASN A 213 -12.25 -0.27 -21.51
C ASN A 213 -11.21 -0.85 -22.50
N ALA A 214 -11.56 -1.92 -23.21
CA ALA A 214 -10.60 -2.69 -24.02
C ALA A 214 -9.91 -1.84 -25.11
N PHE A 215 -10.66 -0.95 -25.77
CA PHE A 215 -10.15 -0.03 -26.78
C PHE A 215 -9.21 1.02 -26.17
N LEU A 216 -9.59 1.62 -25.04
CA LEU A 216 -8.71 2.49 -24.26
C LEU A 216 -7.41 1.78 -23.84
N CYS A 217 -7.51 0.60 -23.22
CA CYS A 217 -6.35 -0.19 -22.81
C CYS A 217 -5.43 -0.46 -24.00
N ASN A 218 -5.98 -0.90 -25.14
CA ASN A 218 -5.20 -1.13 -26.35
C ASN A 218 -4.48 0.14 -26.82
N ALA A 219 -5.14 1.30 -26.80
CA ALA A 219 -4.53 2.58 -27.15
C ALA A 219 -3.44 3.02 -26.16
N MET A 220 -3.64 2.77 -24.86
CA MET A 220 -2.63 3.07 -23.83
C MET A 220 -1.38 2.18 -24.00
N VAL A 221 -1.55 0.90 -24.36
CA VAL A 221 -0.43 0.04 -24.74
C VAL A 221 0.21 0.57 -26.04
N ASN A 222 -0.60 0.84 -27.08
CA ASN A 222 -0.38 1.80 -28.19
C ASN A 222 0.77 2.79 -27.99
N MET A 223 0.65 3.56 -26.92
CA MET A 223 1.46 4.73 -26.64
C MET A 223 2.38 4.53 -25.44
N TYR A 224 2.73 3.29 -25.11
CA TYR A 224 3.69 2.96 -24.05
C TYR A 224 3.31 3.51 -22.66
N MET A 225 2.01 3.69 -22.39
CA MET A 225 1.51 4.11 -21.08
C MET A 225 1.39 2.93 -20.10
N ILE A 226 1.03 1.75 -20.62
CA ILE A 226 0.87 0.52 -19.84
C ILE A 226 1.43 -0.68 -20.62
N ASP A 227 1.81 -1.73 -19.88
CA ASP A 227 2.29 -2.99 -20.45
C ASP A 227 1.16 -3.96 -20.81
N THR A 228 1.41 -4.85 -21.77
CA THR A 228 0.43 -5.89 -22.20
C THR A 228 0.32 -7.08 -21.25
N ASN A 229 1.33 -7.31 -20.41
CA ASN A 229 1.50 -8.59 -19.73
C ASN A 229 0.90 -8.65 -18.31
N SER A 230 0.01 -7.72 -17.96
CA SER A 230 -0.60 -7.66 -16.61
C SER A 230 0.46 -7.61 -15.49
N MET A 231 1.64 -7.06 -15.77
CA MET A 231 2.77 -6.99 -14.83
C MET A 231 2.69 -5.78 -13.91
N GLY A 232 1.70 -4.90 -14.08
CA GLY A 232 1.54 -3.66 -13.31
C GLY A 232 1.51 -3.88 -11.80
N ILE A 233 0.57 -4.72 -11.34
CA ILE A 233 0.43 -5.03 -9.90
C ILE A 233 1.68 -5.75 -9.37
N PRO A 234 2.18 -6.84 -9.99
CA PRO A 234 3.44 -7.44 -9.56
C PRO A 234 4.61 -6.44 -9.49
N MET A 235 4.78 -5.57 -10.48
CA MET A 235 5.84 -4.57 -10.51
C MET A 235 5.76 -3.60 -9.34
N ILE A 236 4.57 -3.04 -9.01
CA ILE A 236 4.46 -2.10 -7.88
C ILE A 236 4.77 -2.78 -6.54
N TYR A 237 4.47 -4.09 -6.40
CA TYR A 237 4.83 -4.87 -5.23
C TYR A 237 6.35 -5.12 -5.15
N GLU A 238 6.97 -5.51 -6.25
CA GLU A 238 8.42 -5.73 -6.32
C GLU A 238 9.22 -4.44 -6.08
N ILE A 239 8.74 -3.29 -6.58
CA ILE A 239 9.36 -1.98 -6.28
C ILE A 239 9.33 -1.69 -4.78
N GLN A 240 8.21 -1.89 -4.09
CA GLN A 240 8.12 -1.65 -2.65
C GLN A 240 8.94 -2.66 -1.84
N LYS A 241 8.93 -3.94 -2.26
CA LYS A 241 9.75 -4.99 -1.68
C LYS A 241 11.24 -4.64 -1.78
N GLY A 242 11.71 -4.24 -2.95
CA GLY A 242 13.12 -3.88 -3.18
C GLY A 242 13.57 -2.66 -2.37
N LYS A 243 12.64 -1.78 -1.99
CA LYS A 243 12.89 -0.65 -1.08
C LYS A 243 12.72 -1.01 0.41
N CYS A 244 12.39 -2.26 0.72
CA CYS A 244 12.05 -2.71 2.06
C CYS A 244 10.94 -1.88 2.74
N PHE A 245 10.06 -1.29 1.93
CA PHE A 245 8.92 -0.49 2.36
C PHE A 245 7.68 -1.37 2.49
N PRO A 246 6.64 -0.91 3.23
CA PRO A 246 5.36 -1.61 3.26
C PRO A 246 4.80 -1.78 1.86
N LEU A 247 4.28 -2.97 1.57
CA LEU A 247 3.68 -3.25 0.27
C LEU A 247 2.42 -2.40 0.06
N PRO A 248 1.95 -2.19 -1.19
CA PRO A 248 0.70 -1.49 -1.43
C PRO A 248 -0.48 -2.17 -0.72
N THR A 249 -1.44 -1.39 -0.24
CA THR A 249 -2.68 -1.91 0.38
C THR A 249 -3.85 -1.63 -0.53
N PHE A 250 -4.54 -2.68 -0.96
CA PHE A 250 -5.81 -2.56 -1.68
C PHE A 250 -6.94 -2.69 -0.68
N ASP A 251 -7.81 -1.67 -0.63
CA ASP A 251 -9.09 -1.71 0.04
C ASP A 251 -10.19 -1.84 -1.03
N LEU A 252 -10.91 -2.96 -0.93
CA LEU A 252 -11.94 -3.43 -1.85
C LEU A 252 -13.29 -3.62 -1.12
N ASP A 253 -13.41 -3.11 0.12
CA ASP A 253 -14.59 -3.34 0.96
C ASP A 253 -15.82 -2.59 0.43
N THR A 254 -15.60 -1.46 -0.24
CA THR A 254 -16.66 -0.69 -0.89
C THR A 254 -16.94 -1.27 -2.28
N PRO A 255 -18.17 -1.74 -2.57
CA PRO A 255 -18.51 -2.25 -3.89
C PRO A 255 -18.29 -1.20 -4.99
N ASN A 256 -17.73 -1.64 -6.12
CA ASN A 256 -17.42 -0.80 -7.27
C ASN A 256 -16.51 0.40 -6.96
N ARG A 257 -15.65 0.28 -5.96
CA ARG A 257 -14.59 1.24 -5.70
C ARG A 257 -13.31 0.48 -5.38
N VAL A 258 -12.19 0.98 -5.89
CA VAL A 258 -10.86 0.47 -5.57
C VAL A 258 -10.07 1.59 -4.93
N VAL A 259 -9.53 1.31 -3.74
CA VAL A 259 -8.63 2.22 -3.03
C VAL A 259 -7.27 1.55 -2.90
N VAL A 260 -6.22 2.22 -3.36
CA VAL A 260 -4.84 1.73 -3.27
C VAL A 260 -4.03 2.70 -2.41
N THR A 261 -3.44 2.20 -1.32
CA THR A 261 -2.55 2.97 -0.45
C THR A 261 -1.10 2.56 -0.65
N VAL A 262 -0.22 3.53 -0.89
CA VAL A 262 1.23 3.35 -1.05
C VAL A 262 1.96 4.12 0.04
N TYR A 263 2.76 3.43 0.84
CA TYR A 263 3.54 4.06 1.91
C TYR A 263 4.89 4.54 1.40
N GLY A 264 5.24 5.78 1.70
CA GLY A 264 6.51 6.41 1.37
C GLY A 264 7.55 6.36 2.50
N LYS A 265 7.33 5.53 3.53
CA LYS A 265 8.22 5.39 4.68
C LYS A 265 8.12 3.99 5.31
N VAL A 266 9.05 3.69 6.22
CA VAL A 266 9.01 2.49 7.07
C VAL A 266 7.86 2.59 8.08
N LEU A 267 7.08 1.51 8.23
CA LEU A 267 6.07 1.36 9.28
C LEU A 267 6.60 0.57 10.48
N ASP A 268 7.23 -0.58 10.22
CA ASP A 268 7.89 -1.41 11.22
C ASP A 268 9.38 -1.60 10.88
N PRO A 269 10.31 -1.05 11.68
CA PRO A 269 11.75 -1.26 11.46
C PRO A 269 12.17 -2.72 11.43
N ASN A 270 11.49 -3.62 12.15
CA ASN A 270 11.81 -5.05 12.12
C ASN A 270 11.46 -5.69 10.78
N TYR A 271 10.36 -5.26 10.16
CA TYR A 271 10.00 -5.69 8.80
C TYR A 271 11.09 -5.29 7.80
N THR A 272 11.46 -4.00 7.79
CA THR A 272 12.48 -3.48 6.88
C THR A 272 13.83 -4.18 7.05
N ARG A 273 14.29 -4.36 8.29
CA ARG A 273 15.53 -5.10 8.61
C ARG A 273 15.48 -6.55 8.16
N LEU A 274 14.34 -7.21 8.36
CA LEU A 274 14.16 -8.60 7.99
C LEU A 274 14.18 -8.78 6.47
N LEU A 275 13.56 -7.89 5.71
CA LEU A 275 13.64 -7.90 4.25
C LEU A 275 15.07 -7.64 3.77
N HIS A 276 15.72 -6.58 4.28
CA HIS A 276 17.10 -6.24 3.90
C HIS A 276 18.11 -7.36 4.21
N ALA A 277 17.89 -8.12 5.28
CA ALA A 277 18.77 -9.24 5.63
C ALA A 277 18.47 -10.53 4.85
N ASN A 278 17.33 -10.62 4.15
CA ASN A 278 16.87 -11.81 3.46
C ASN A 278 16.29 -11.42 2.10
N ASP A 279 17.16 -10.96 1.18
CA ASP A 279 16.78 -10.53 -0.17
C ASP A 279 16.15 -11.66 -1.01
N ASP A 280 16.32 -12.91 -0.60
CA ASP A 280 15.80 -14.11 -1.25
C ASP A 280 14.35 -14.46 -0.86
N LEU A 281 13.72 -13.71 0.04
CA LEU A 281 12.32 -13.93 0.41
C LEU A 281 11.39 -13.78 -0.81
N ASP A 282 10.57 -14.80 -1.04
CA ASP A 282 9.56 -14.77 -2.09
C ASP A 282 8.45 -13.75 -1.77
N LEU A 283 7.78 -13.23 -2.81
CA LEU A 283 6.78 -12.17 -2.67
C LEU A 283 5.60 -12.58 -1.77
N ARG A 284 5.20 -13.86 -1.77
CA ARG A 284 4.10 -14.34 -0.92
C ARG A 284 4.49 -14.29 0.55
N THR A 285 5.70 -14.71 0.90
CA THR A 285 6.21 -14.58 2.27
C THR A 285 6.25 -13.11 2.71
N VAL A 286 6.76 -12.21 1.85
CA VAL A 286 6.81 -10.76 2.12
C VAL A 286 5.40 -10.19 2.29
N PHE A 287 4.45 -10.60 1.46
CA PHE A 287 3.04 -10.21 1.56
C PHE A 287 2.45 -10.56 2.94
N LEU A 288 2.68 -11.78 3.43
CA LEU A 288 2.20 -12.21 4.74
C LEU A 288 2.85 -11.41 5.88
N LEU A 289 4.15 -11.13 5.79
CA LEU A 289 4.87 -10.29 6.76
C LEU A 289 4.33 -8.86 6.76
N ASP A 290 3.97 -8.33 5.59
CA ASP A 290 3.34 -7.02 5.45
C ASP A 290 1.92 -6.99 6.06
N GLN A 291 1.15 -8.09 5.95
CA GLN A 291 -0.12 -8.18 6.67
C GLN A 291 0.10 -8.12 8.20
N VAL A 292 1.14 -8.80 8.70
CA VAL A 292 1.51 -8.78 10.12
C VAL A 292 1.93 -7.38 10.59
N GLN A 293 2.78 -6.67 9.84
CA GLN A 293 3.21 -5.31 10.23
C GLN A 293 2.01 -4.34 10.31
N LYS A 294 1.02 -4.53 9.42
CA LYS A 294 -0.23 -3.75 9.36
C LYS A 294 -1.28 -4.22 10.36
N LYS A 295 -0.94 -5.15 11.25
CA LYS A 295 -1.83 -5.73 12.28
C LYS A 295 -3.07 -6.42 11.70
N LYS A 296 -2.98 -6.91 10.46
CA LYS A 296 -4.03 -7.73 9.83
C LYS A 296 -3.87 -9.18 10.25
N THR A 297 -5.00 -9.86 10.48
CA THR A 297 -4.99 -11.26 10.89
C THR A 297 -4.71 -12.14 9.69
N ILE A 298 -3.67 -12.97 9.78
CA ILE A 298 -3.37 -14.02 8.80
C ILE A 298 -3.98 -15.37 9.22
N SER A 299 -4.03 -16.33 8.30
CA SER A 299 -4.53 -17.68 8.61
C SER A 299 -3.63 -18.39 9.62
N LYS A 300 -4.16 -19.39 10.33
CA LYS A 300 -3.36 -20.22 11.26
C LYS A 300 -2.27 -21.01 10.53
N GLU A 301 -2.53 -21.38 9.28
CA GLU A 301 -1.57 -22.08 8.43
C GLU A 301 -0.40 -21.17 8.08
N ASP A 302 -0.69 -19.97 7.56
CA ASP A 302 0.33 -18.96 7.23
C ASP A 302 1.15 -18.57 8.47
N PHE A 303 0.49 -18.39 9.62
CA PHE A 303 1.19 -18.16 10.88
C PHE A 303 2.16 -19.29 11.23
N SER A 304 1.73 -20.54 11.08
CA SER A 304 2.58 -21.70 11.39
C SER A 304 3.79 -21.77 10.46
N GLN A 305 3.61 -21.43 9.18
CA GLN A 305 4.70 -21.34 8.19
C GLN A 305 5.69 -20.21 8.51
N LEU A 306 5.21 -19.00 8.84
CA LEU A 306 6.08 -17.89 9.22
C LEU A 306 6.83 -18.18 10.53
N LYS A 307 6.16 -18.82 11.49
CA LYS A 307 6.75 -19.15 12.79
C LYS A 307 7.82 -20.24 12.69
N SER A 308 7.62 -21.27 11.87
CA SER A 308 8.63 -22.32 11.68
C SER A 308 9.92 -21.77 11.07
N ARG A 309 9.81 -20.72 10.25
CA ARG A 309 10.95 -19.97 9.67
C ARG A 309 11.52 -18.88 10.59
N ASN A 310 11.01 -18.73 11.82
CA ASN A 310 11.40 -17.69 12.77
C ASN A 310 11.21 -16.24 12.28
N LEU A 311 10.33 -16.00 11.32
CA LEU A 311 10.09 -14.66 10.75
C LEU A 311 9.11 -13.82 11.58
N VAL A 312 8.34 -14.47 12.47
CA VAL A 312 7.36 -13.82 13.36
C VAL A 312 7.47 -14.37 14.79
N GLU A 313 7.15 -13.52 15.76
CA GLU A 313 7.06 -13.85 17.18
C GLU A 313 5.66 -13.52 17.75
N GLY A 314 5.41 -13.93 18.99
CA GLY A 314 4.13 -13.70 19.68
C GLY A 314 3.19 -14.91 19.70
N ARG A 315 1.94 -14.65 20.12
CA ARG A 315 0.89 -15.66 20.28
C ARG A 315 -0.31 -15.29 19.42
N TYR A 316 -0.67 -16.19 18.50
CA TYR A 316 -1.83 -16.03 17.63
C TYR A 316 -3.09 -15.61 18.42
N PRO A 317 -3.86 -14.61 17.95
CA PRO A 317 -3.67 -13.85 16.70
C PRO A 317 -2.68 -12.67 16.82
N ASN A 318 -2.20 -12.35 18.02
CA ASN A 318 -1.33 -11.21 18.28
C ASN A 318 0.15 -11.58 18.04
N ILE A 319 0.57 -11.41 16.80
CA ILE A 319 1.92 -11.73 16.32
C ILE A 319 2.58 -10.47 15.75
N PHE A 320 3.91 -10.45 15.72
CA PHE A 320 4.69 -9.33 15.18
C PHE A 320 5.91 -9.85 14.40
N VAL A 321 6.41 -9.03 13.47
CA VAL A 321 7.57 -9.39 12.67
C VAL A 321 8.81 -9.47 13.57
N SER A 322 9.54 -10.56 13.45
CA SER A 322 10.70 -10.85 14.30
C SER A 322 11.97 -10.81 13.48
N TYR A 323 12.80 -9.82 13.72
CA TYR A 323 14.17 -9.80 13.21
C TYR A 323 15.14 -10.24 14.32
N LYS A 324 15.83 -11.37 14.13
CA LYS A 324 16.88 -11.85 15.03
C LYS A 324 18.24 -11.67 14.38
N VAL A 325 19.01 -10.70 14.86
CA VAL A 325 20.41 -10.53 14.49
C VAL A 325 21.18 -11.82 14.83
N ALA A 326 21.79 -12.45 13.83
CA ALA A 326 22.79 -13.47 14.08
C ALA A 326 23.99 -12.80 14.77
N LYS A 327 24.08 -12.96 16.10
CA LYS A 327 25.26 -12.75 16.96
C LYS A 327 26.31 -11.75 16.42
N VAL A 328 26.08 -10.46 16.61
CA VAL A 328 27.18 -9.51 16.84
C VAL A 328 27.01 -8.95 18.26
N VAL A 329 28.11 -8.95 18.99
CA VAL A 329 28.25 -9.02 20.46
C VAL A 329 27.65 -7.83 21.27
N GLY A 330 26.92 -6.91 20.64
CA GLY A 330 26.39 -5.70 21.30
C GLY A 330 24.99 -5.82 21.92
N ASP A 331 24.11 -6.67 21.40
CA ASP A 331 22.66 -6.52 21.66
C ASP A 331 22.04 -7.54 22.62
N LYS A 332 22.86 -8.40 23.24
CA LYS A 332 22.42 -9.17 24.42
C LYS A 332 21.93 -8.24 25.52
N ALA A 333 22.49 -7.04 25.65
CA ALA A 333 22.07 -6.07 26.65
C ALA A 333 20.66 -5.56 26.40
N ASN A 334 20.25 -5.18 25.17
CA ASN A 334 18.92 -4.61 24.95
C ASN A 334 17.80 -5.68 24.85
N TYR A 335 18.08 -6.85 24.28
CA TYR A 335 17.12 -7.96 24.24
C TYR A 335 16.85 -8.56 25.64
N VAL A 336 17.91 -8.71 26.45
CA VAL A 336 17.76 -9.07 27.88
C VAL A 336 17.15 -7.90 28.66
N ARG A 337 17.40 -6.63 28.28
CA ARG A 337 16.73 -5.49 28.91
C ARG A 337 15.23 -5.46 28.63
N GLN A 338 14.74 -5.57 27.40
CA GLN A 338 13.28 -5.46 27.16
C GLN A 338 12.47 -6.65 27.71
N LYS A 339 13.02 -7.88 27.67
CA LYS A 339 12.31 -9.08 28.16
C LYS A 339 12.58 -9.38 29.64
N GLY A 340 13.74 -8.97 30.16
CA GLY A 340 14.18 -9.15 31.55
C GLY A 340 13.90 -7.95 32.45
N LEU A 341 14.12 -6.69 32.02
CA LEU A 341 13.74 -5.53 32.83
C LEU A 341 12.22 -5.45 33.00
N ASP A 342 11.39 -5.81 32.02
CA ASP A 342 9.95 -5.62 32.18
C ASP A 342 9.38 -6.51 33.33
N GLU A 343 9.94 -7.70 33.56
CA GLU A 343 9.61 -8.51 34.74
C GLU A 343 10.37 -8.05 36.00
N GLU A 344 11.68 -7.79 35.94
CA GLU A 344 12.48 -7.39 37.10
C GLU A 344 12.10 -6.01 37.65
N VAL A 345 11.79 -5.05 36.77
CA VAL A 345 11.28 -3.71 37.12
C VAL A 345 9.89 -3.83 37.73
N CYS A 346 8.99 -4.63 37.14
CA CYS A 346 7.69 -4.90 37.75
C CYS A 346 7.85 -5.55 39.15
N MET A 347 8.74 -6.53 39.30
CA MET A 347 9.04 -7.14 40.59
C MET A 347 9.61 -6.11 41.57
N HIS A 348 10.51 -5.23 41.13
CA HIS A 348 11.09 -4.18 41.95
C HIS A 348 10.01 -3.20 42.47
N PHE A 349 9.11 -2.73 41.61
CA PHE A 349 8.00 -1.86 42.04
C PHE A 349 7.04 -2.57 43.00
N ILE A 350 6.76 -3.86 42.77
CA ILE A 350 5.96 -4.68 43.71
C ILE A 350 6.66 -4.76 45.07
N LEU A 351 7.97 -5.08 45.10
CA LEU A 351 8.74 -5.16 46.34
C LEU A 351 8.79 -3.81 47.06
N SER A 352 9.09 -2.72 46.36
CA SER A 352 9.11 -1.36 46.92
C SER A 352 7.76 -0.96 47.52
N THR A 353 6.66 -1.35 46.88
CA THR A 353 5.31 -1.13 47.43
C THR A 353 5.08 -1.98 48.68
N LEU A 354 5.45 -3.26 48.66
CA LEU A 354 5.26 -4.16 49.80
C LEU A 354 6.19 -3.87 50.98
N LYS A 355 7.31 -3.16 50.76
CA LYS A 355 8.17 -2.62 51.83
C LYS A 355 7.47 -1.53 52.63
N LEU A 356 6.54 -0.79 52.01
CA LEU A 356 5.74 0.24 52.68
C LEU A 356 4.59 -0.37 53.51
N GLY A 357 4.19 -1.61 53.22
CA GLY A 357 3.18 -2.36 53.96
C GLY A 357 2.47 -3.40 53.09
N PRO A 358 1.64 -4.29 53.69
CA PRO A 358 0.82 -5.23 52.93
C PRO A 358 -0.11 -4.50 51.96
N ALA A 359 -0.23 -5.00 50.73
CA ALA A 359 -1.01 -4.36 49.67
C ALA A 359 -1.96 -5.34 48.97
N LYS A 360 -3.10 -4.84 48.50
CA LYS A 360 -4.02 -5.63 47.68
C LYS A 360 -3.55 -5.67 46.24
N LYS A 361 -4.02 -6.67 45.50
CA LYS A 361 -3.75 -6.80 44.06
C LYS A 361 -4.21 -5.57 43.26
N SER A 362 -5.29 -4.91 43.66
CA SER A 362 -5.76 -3.66 43.04
C SER A 362 -4.73 -2.54 43.12
N ASP A 363 -4.09 -2.42 44.27
CA ASP A 363 -3.18 -1.32 44.59
C ASP A 363 -1.85 -1.55 43.87
N LEU A 364 -1.37 -2.80 43.85
CA LEU A 364 -0.21 -3.21 43.06
C LEU A 364 -0.44 -3.04 41.55
N LEU A 365 -1.66 -3.24 41.07
CA LEU A 365 -2.01 -3.01 39.66
C LEU A 365 -2.02 -1.51 39.31
N ALA A 366 -2.45 -0.66 40.24
CA ALA A 366 -2.44 0.79 40.05
C ALA A 366 -1.01 1.34 39.96
N VAL A 367 -0.10 0.86 40.81
CA VAL A 367 1.33 1.24 40.78
C VAL A 367 2.01 0.82 39.47
N LEU A 368 1.60 -0.31 38.90
CA LEU A 368 2.17 -0.83 37.65
C LEU A 368 1.49 -0.30 36.39
N LYS A 369 0.47 0.56 36.51
CA LYS A 369 -0.33 1.02 35.35
C LYS A 369 0.52 1.76 34.33
N ASP A 370 1.46 2.59 34.82
CA ASP A 370 2.36 3.43 34.02
C ASP A 370 3.69 2.74 33.68
N VAL A 371 3.95 1.55 34.26
CA VAL A 371 5.14 0.73 34.01
C VAL A 371 4.84 -0.35 32.95
N LEU A 372 3.60 -0.84 32.91
CA LEU A 372 3.17 -1.86 31.96
C LEU A 372 2.85 -1.27 30.59
N PRO A 373 3.24 -1.92 29.47
CA PRO A 373 2.98 -1.43 28.12
C PRO A 373 1.51 -1.06 27.87
N ASP A 374 1.29 0.11 27.26
CA ASP A 374 -0.07 0.62 26.92
C ASP A 374 -0.82 -0.23 25.89
N VAL A 375 -0.10 -1.13 25.21
CA VAL A 375 -0.66 -2.10 24.26
C VAL A 375 -1.48 -3.20 24.96
N LEU A 376 -1.32 -3.39 26.27
CA LEU A 376 -2.02 -4.43 27.04
C LEU A 376 -3.38 -3.92 27.54
N THR A 377 -4.42 -4.75 27.39
CA THR A 377 -5.73 -4.49 28.00
C THR A 377 -5.67 -4.64 29.53
N ASP A 378 -6.59 -4.03 30.26
CA ASP A 378 -6.65 -4.14 31.74
C ASP A 378 -6.70 -5.59 32.22
N GLN A 379 -7.38 -6.45 31.47
CA GLN A 379 -7.45 -7.88 31.76
C GLN A 379 -6.11 -8.59 31.55
N GLN A 380 -5.33 -8.18 30.54
CA GLN A 380 -3.99 -8.70 30.29
C GLN A 380 -2.99 -8.19 31.34
N LYS A 381 -3.06 -6.91 31.73
CA LYS A 381 -2.24 -6.32 32.80
C LYS A 381 -2.49 -7.05 34.14
N SER A 382 -3.76 -7.31 34.49
CA SER A 382 -4.14 -8.07 35.70
C SER A 382 -3.66 -9.53 35.70
N ARG A 383 -3.68 -10.20 34.53
CA ARG A 383 -3.14 -11.56 34.38
C ARG A 383 -1.62 -11.59 34.54
N LYS A 384 -0.90 -10.63 33.94
CA LYS A 384 0.55 -10.51 34.06
C LYS A 384 0.98 -10.30 35.51
N LEU A 385 0.31 -9.40 36.24
CA LEU A 385 0.52 -9.22 37.68
C LEU A 385 0.28 -10.50 38.48
N SER A 386 -0.78 -11.26 38.18
CA SER A 386 -1.06 -12.52 38.88
C SER A 386 0.06 -13.54 38.72
N ASN A 387 0.59 -13.66 37.51
CA ASN A 387 1.70 -14.58 37.22
C ASN A 387 2.98 -14.15 37.94
N LEU A 388 3.27 -12.85 38.00
CA LEU A 388 4.42 -12.32 38.73
C LEU A 388 4.31 -12.58 40.24
N LEU A 389 3.16 -12.32 40.85
CA LEU A 389 2.94 -12.57 42.28
C LEU A 389 3.06 -14.05 42.63
N GLN A 390 2.52 -14.95 41.79
CA GLN A 390 2.70 -16.39 41.98
C GLN A 390 4.16 -16.82 41.83
N LYS A 391 4.90 -16.25 40.88
CA LYS A 391 6.33 -16.52 40.68
C LYS A 391 7.15 -16.06 41.89
N MET A 392 6.88 -14.86 42.42
CA MET A 392 7.54 -14.33 43.61
C MET A 392 7.20 -15.12 44.88
N LYS A 393 5.97 -15.62 45.01
CA LYS A 393 5.57 -16.52 46.10
C LYS A 393 6.24 -17.89 46.02
N LYS A 394 6.30 -18.48 44.82
CA LYS A 394 7.02 -19.75 44.60
C LYS A 394 8.50 -19.64 44.93
N ASN A 395 9.08 -18.46 44.70
CA ASN A 395 10.47 -18.16 45.03
C ASN A 395 10.68 -17.75 46.51
N GLY A 396 9.64 -17.77 47.35
CA GLY A 396 9.74 -17.48 48.78
C GLY A 396 9.99 -16.01 49.14
N ILE A 397 9.70 -15.07 48.23
CA ILE A 397 9.98 -13.63 48.42
C ILE A 397 8.78 -12.93 49.09
N ILE A 398 7.57 -13.32 48.70
CA ILE A 398 6.30 -12.75 49.19
C ILE A 398 5.34 -13.88 49.54
N ASP A 399 4.36 -13.60 50.37
CA ASP A 399 3.23 -14.50 50.60
C ASP A 399 1.93 -13.71 50.61
N VAL A 400 0.82 -14.43 50.67
CA VAL A 400 -0.52 -13.89 50.61
C VAL A 400 -1.33 -14.40 51.80
N ARG A 401 -2.03 -13.48 52.46
CA ARG A 401 -2.98 -13.77 53.54
C ARG A 401 -4.36 -13.26 53.19
N GLY A 402 -5.39 -13.92 53.68
CA GLY A 402 -6.79 -13.55 53.43
C GLY A 402 -7.43 -14.36 52.31
N ILE A 403 -8.75 -14.17 52.14
CA ILE A 403 -9.59 -15.00 51.26
C ILE A 403 -10.01 -14.18 50.04
N ALA A 404 -9.77 -14.73 48.84
CA ALA A 404 -10.24 -14.24 47.54
C ALA A 404 -9.99 -12.73 47.32
N ILE A 405 -11.03 -11.90 47.36
CA ILE A 405 -10.98 -10.48 46.99
C ILE A 405 -10.30 -9.60 48.06
N ASN A 406 -10.19 -10.11 49.28
CA ASN A 406 -9.50 -9.45 50.41
C ASN A 406 -8.09 -10.01 50.64
N SER A 407 -7.50 -10.63 49.62
CA SER A 407 -6.13 -11.13 49.70
C SER A 407 -5.12 -9.98 49.72
N GLU A 408 -4.29 -9.96 50.76
CA GLU A 408 -3.18 -9.03 50.92
C GLU A 408 -1.87 -9.76 50.69
N TRP A 409 -1.03 -9.19 49.83
CA TRP A 409 0.32 -9.66 49.59
C TRP A 409 1.27 -8.95 50.56
N TYR A 410 2.25 -9.67 51.10
CA TYR A 410 3.24 -9.15 52.04
C TYR A 410 4.61 -9.81 51.83
N LEU A 411 5.68 -9.14 52.26
CA LEU A 411 7.06 -9.65 52.19
C LEU A 411 7.34 -10.71 53.26
N LEU A 412 8.05 -11.78 52.90
CA LEU A 412 8.46 -12.83 53.84
C LEU A 412 9.75 -12.49 54.60
N THR A 413 10.59 -11.61 54.05
CA THR A 413 11.83 -11.13 54.69
C THR A 413 11.81 -9.61 54.82
N LYS A 414 12.07 -9.11 56.04
CA LYS A 414 12.39 -7.70 56.30
C LYS A 414 13.91 -7.54 56.18
N ASP A 415 14.37 -7.10 55.03
CA ASP A 415 15.62 -6.33 54.88
C ASP A 415 15.40 -5.16 53.91
#